data_AF-A0A538CCQ6-F1
#
_entry.id   AF-A0A538CCQ6-F1
#
_cell.length_a   1.000
_cell.length_b   1.000
_cell.length_c   1.000
_cell.angle_alpha   90.00
_cell.angle_beta   90.00
_cell.angle_gamma   90.00
#
_symmetry.space_group_name_H-M   'P 1'
#
loop_
_entity.id
_entity.type
_entity.pdbx_description
1 polymer ?
#
loop_
_entity_poly.entity_id
_entity_poly.type
_entity_poly.pdbx_seq_one_letter_code
_entity_poly.pdbx_strand_id
1 'polypeptide(L)'
;MARASDGNEQLLCSFCGKSQRQVKKLIAGPGVYICDECIDLCNEIIDEELTAPAQLDLDNLPRPKDIYSVLNDYVVSQEEAKRTLAVAVYNHYKRVQMGTEDGDVELQKSNILLLGPTGCGKTLLAQTLARILNVPFAIADATALTEAGYVGEDVENILLKLIQAADFDIKKAETGIIYIDEVDKIARKADNPSITRDVSGEGVQQALLKILEGTVASVPPQGGRKHPHQEFLSIDTTNILFICGGAFAGLDKIIGKRIGKSAVGFGAEVRSKSSIESSELLAKVMPEDLLNFGLIPEFIGRLPVISAVHQLQREDLVQILMEPKNALVKQYQRFFGYDNIE
;
A
#
# COMPACT_ATOMS: atom_id res chain seq x y z
N MET A 1 48.01 -56.13 38.40
CA MET A 1 47.30 -56.72 37.25
C MET A 1 46.58 -55.61 36.52
N ALA A 2 47.11 -55.21 35.36
CA ALA A 2 46.43 -54.28 34.46
C ALA A 2 45.22 -54.99 33.82
N ARG A 3 44.05 -54.37 33.87
CA ARG A 3 42.92 -54.73 32.99
C ARG A 3 42.77 -53.60 31.99
N ALA A 4 43.16 -53.89 30.75
CA ALA A 4 42.73 -53.15 29.59
C ALA A 4 41.23 -53.42 29.40
N SER A 5 40.40 -52.37 29.40
CA SER A 5 39.06 -52.41 28.84
C SER A 5 39.11 -51.69 27.50
N ASP A 6 38.99 -52.47 26.42
CA ASP A 6 38.54 -51.97 25.13
C ASP A 6 37.19 -51.27 25.29
N GLY A 7 37.07 -50.11 24.66
CA GLY A 7 35.84 -49.33 24.62
C GLY A 7 36.13 -48.01 23.94
N ASN A 8 36.19 -48.03 22.62
CA ASN A 8 36.26 -46.85 21.76
C ASN A 8 34.97 -46.02 22.00
N GLU A 9 34.92 -45.23 23.07
CA GLU A 9 33.86 -44.26 23.32
C GLU A 9 33.96 -43.20 22.23
N GLN A 10 33.30 -43.49 21.11
CA GLN A 10 33.15 -42.53 20.04
C GLN A 10 32.35 -41.36 20.61
N LEU A 11 33.03 -40.23 20.79
CA LEU A 11 32.38 -38.98 21.13
C LEU A 11 31.46 -38.62 19.96
N LEU A 12 30.16 -38.60 20.25
CA LEU A 12 29.07 -38.38 19.31
C LEU A 12 28.38 -37.07 19.65
N CYS A 13 28.02 -36.29 18.64
CA CYS A 13 27.16 -35.13 18.79
C CYS A 13 25.78 -35.57 19.32
N SER A 14 25.34 -34.96 20.41
CA SER A 14 24.05 -35.25 21.05
C SER A 14 22.83 -34.83 20.21
N PHE A 15 23.04 -34.02 19.16
CA PHE A 15 21.98 -33.49 18.30
C PHE A 15 21.82 -34.28 16.99
N CYS A 16 22.92 -34.48 16.25
CA CYS A 16 22.89 -35.16 14.94
C CYS A 16 23.48 -36.58 14.94
N GLY A 17 24.04 -37.04 16.06
CA GLY A 17 24.63 -38.37 16.19
C GLY A 17 25.94 -38.59 15.42
N LYS A 18 26.53 -37.54 14.81
CA LYS A 18 27.82 -37.65 14.10
C LYS A 18 28.97 -37.82 15.08
N SER A 19 29.93 -38.67 14.73
CA SER A 19 31.15 -38.88 15.52
C SER A 19 32.16 -37.74 15.34
N GLN A 20 33.11 -37.60 16.27
CA GLN A 20 34.19 -36.61 16.18
C GLN A 20 35.00 -36.64 14.87
N ARG A 21 35.04 -37.79 14.17
CA ARG A 21 35.75 -37.94 12.88
C ARG A 21 34.97 -37.39 11.68
N GLN A 22 33.67 -37.20 11.83
CA GLN A 22 32.75 -36.79 10.75
C GLN A 22 32.49 -35.29 10.71
N VAL A 23 32.99 -34.54 11.70
CA VAL A 23 32.72 -33.10 11.88
C VAL A 23 34.05 -32.37 12.09
N LYS A 24 34.13 -31.07 11.75
CA LYS A 24 35.41 -30.35 11.85
C LYS A 24 35.76 -30.04 13.30
N LYS A 25 34.73 -29.78 14.13
CA LYS A 25 34.89 -29.54 15.57
C LYS A 25 33.75 -30.18 16.34
N LEU A 26 34.09 -30.72 17.52
CA LEU A 26 33.14 -31.21 18.50
C LEU A 26 33.44 -30.51 19.83
N ILE A 27 32.45 -29.78 20.35
CA ILE A 27 32.55 -29.00 21.58
C ILE A 27 31.93 -29.82 22.72
N ALA A 28 32.67 -29.95 23.83
CA ALA A 28 32.24 -30.68 25.01
C ALA A 28 31.62 -29.74 26.06
N GLY A 29 30.44 -30.08 26.56
CA GLY A 29 29.81 -29.47 27.73
C GLY A 29 29.62 -30.49 28.86
N PRO A 30 29.01 -30.11 29.99
CA PRO A 30 28.73 -31.02 31.10
C PRO A 30 27.76 -32.15 30.67
N GLY A 31 28.32 -33.31 30.28
CA GLY A 31 27.55 -34.49 29.87
C GLY A 31 26.94 -34.45 28.47
N VAL A 32 27.28 -33.45 27.64
CA VAL A 32 26.75 -33.29 26.27
C VAL A 32 27.84 -32.88 25.29
N TYR A 33 27.64 -33.18 24.00
CA TYR A 33 28.56 -32.78 22.94
C TYR A 33 27.78 -32.19 21.75
N ILE A 34 28.29 -31.12 21.16
CA ILE A 34 27.68 -30.47 19.98
C ILE A 34 28.74 -30.24 18.90
N CYS A 35 28.42 -30.49 17.63
CA CYS A 35 29.35 -30.28 16.52
C CYS A 35 29.20 -28.90 15.87
N ASP A 36 30.21 -28.49 15.09
CA ASP A 36 30.19 -27.23 14.33
C ASP A 36 28.96 -27.10 13.44
N GLU A 37 28.60 -28.14 12.70
CA GLU A 37 27.41 -28.10 11.83
C GLU A 37 26.08 -27.91 12.60
N CYS A 38 25.94 -28.49 13.79
CA CYS A 38 24.75 -28.27 14.62
C CYS A 38 24.74 -26.88 15.24
N ILE A 39 25.91 -26.31 15.53
CA ILE A 39 26.01 -24.91 15.98
C ILE A 39 25.62 -23.98 14.83
N ASP A 40 26.10 -24.23 13.62
CA ASP A 40 25.74 -23.44 12.44
C ASP A 40 24.23 -23.53 12.17
N LEU A 41 23.65 -24.73 12.21
CA LEU A 41 22.21 -24.92 12.06
C LEU A 41 21.40 -24.27 13.21
N CYS A 42 21.86 -24.38 14.45
CA CYS A 42 21.21 -23.71 15.57
C CYS A 42 21.34 -22.19 15.44
N ASN A 43 22.46 -21.66 14.95
CA ASN A 43 22.61 -20.24 14.66
C ASN A 43 21.73 -19.81 13.51
N GLU A 44 21.53 -20.63 12.46
CA GLU A 44 20.57 -20.35 11.38
C GLU A 44 19.13 -20.32 11.90
N ILE A 45 18.72 -21.28 12.73
CA ILE A 45 17.38 -21.32 13.35
C ILE A 45 17.20 -20.14 14.32
N ILE A 46 18.22 -19.82 15.10
CA ILE A 46 18.21 -18.68 16.02
C ILE A 46 18.24 -17.38 15.23
N ASP A 47 18.99 -17.29 14.13
CA ASP A 47 19.00 -16.12 13.26
C ASP A 47 17.65 -15.98 12.53
N GLU A 48 16.95 -17.08 12.20
CA GLU A 48 15.58 -17.05 11.69
C GLU A 48 14.57 -16.60 12.77
N GLU A 49 14.72 -17.02 14.04
CA GLU A 49 13.90 -16.58 15.18
C GLU A 49 14.27 -15.16 15.69
N LEU A 50 15.53 -14.73 15.55
CA LEU A 50 16.07 -13.42 15.95
C LEU A 50 16.04 -12.41 14.81
N THR A 51 15.90 -12.84 13.55
CA THR A 51 15.17 -12.06 12.56
C THR A 51 13.71 -12.07 12.97
N ALA A 52 13.44 -11.38 14.09
CA ALA A 52 12.19 -10.69 14.27
C ALA A 52 11.88 -10.06 12.91
N PRO A 53 10.72 -10.40 12.31
CA PRO A 53 10.36 -9.82 11.04
C PRO A 53 10.47 -8.33 11.22
N ALA A 54 11.09 -7.64 10.25
CA ALA A 54 11.37 -6.21 10.31
C ALA A 54 10.15 -5.47 10.88
N GLN A 55 10.14 -5.25 12.20
CA GLN A 55 9.41 -4.16 12.80
C GLN A 55 9.95 -3.00 12.00
N LEU A 56 9.05 -2.29 11.31
CA LEU A 56 9.39 -1.00 10.77
C LEU A 56 10.27 -0.32 11.81
N ASP A 57 11.48 0.08 11.42
CA ASP A 57 12.33 0.93 12.25
C ASP A 57 11.65 2.31 12.28
N LEU A 58 10.47 2.37 12.90
CA LEU A 58 9.57 3.52 13.02
C LEU A 58 10.27 4.64 13.77
N ASP A 59 11.30 4.30 14.56
CA ASP A 59 12.21 5.27 15.20
C ASP A 59 12.99 6.10 14.17
N ASN A 60 13.13 5.60 12.93
CA ASN A 60 13.73 6.28 11.80
C ASN A 60 12.70 6.71 10.73
N LEU A 61 11.45 7.00 11.13
CA LEU A 61 10.43 7.52 10.20
C LEU A 61 10.94 8.75 9.43
N PRO A 62 11.07 8.70 8.09
CA PRO A 62 11.62 9.82 7.32
C PRO A 62 10.73 11.05 7.44
N ARG A 63 11.35 12.23 7.61
CA ARG A 63 10.59 13.48 7.73
C ARG A 63 9.87 13.77 6.41
N PRO A 64 8.79 14.56 6.41
CA PRO A 64 8.07 14.89 5.18
C PRO A 64 8.96 15.47 4.06
N LYS A 65 10.01 16.22 4.42
CA LYS A 65 10.99 16.74 3.46
C LYS A 65 11.80 15.63 2.78
N ASP A 66 12.16 14.61 3.55
CA ASP A 66 12.95 13.48 3.07
C ASP A 66 12.07 12.58 2.17
N ILE A 67 10.83 12.31 2.57
CA ILE A 67 9.83 11.60 1.74
C ILE A 67 9.61 12.35 0.42
N TYR A 68 9.36 13.66 0.48
CA TYR A 68 9.16 14.51 -0.69
C TYR A 68 10.38 14.50 -1.62
N SER A 69 11.61 14.54 -1.07
CA SER A 69 12.83 14.45 -1.87
C SER A 69 12.93 13.13 -2.62
N VAL A 70 12.62 11.99 -1.97
CA VAL A 70 12.66 10.70 -2.67
C VAL A 70 11.52 10.59 -3.69
N LEU A 71 10.35 11.15 -3.42
CA LEU A 71 9.28 11.23 -4.43
C LEU A 71 9.73 11.99 -5.69
N ASN A 72 10.54 13.05 -5.55
CA ASN A 72 11.08 13.80 -6.70
C ASN A 72 12.02 12.96 -7.57
N ASP A 73 12.67 11.93 -7.04
CA ASP A 73 13.57 11.05 -7.82
C ASP A 73 12.80 10.14 -8.81
N TYR A 74 11.50 9.94 -8.58
CA TYR A 74 10.66 9.00 -9.35
C TYR A 74 9.47 9.67 -10.04
N VAL A 75 8.91 10.73 -9.45
CA VAL A 75 7.70 11.41 -9.95
C VAL A 75 8.02 12.87 -10.28
N VAL A 76 8.04 13.13 -11.58
CA VAL A 76 8.21 14.47 -12.14
C VAL A 76 6.94 15.28 -11.94
N SER A 77 7.11 16.57 -11.65
CA SER A 77 6.01 17.50 -11.40
C SER A 77 5.13 17.03 -10.23
N GLN A 78 3.85 17.39 -10.18
CA GLN A 78 2.91 16.99 -9.11
C GLN A 78 3.31 17.49 -7.71
N GLU A 79 3.88 18.69 -7.63
CA GLU A 79 4.50 19.23 -6.40
C GLU A 79 3.55 19.29 -5.20
N GLU A 80 2.33 19.76 -5.41
CA GLU A 80 1.31 19.85 -4.37
C GLU A 80 0.92 18.45 -3.86
N ALA A 81 0.71 17.49 -4.76
CA ALA A 81 0.38 16.13 -4.39
C ALA A 81 1.50 15.45 -3.62
N LYS A 82 2.76 15.58 -4.08
CA LYS A 82 3.93 15.04 -3.36
C LYS A 82 4.04 15.61 -1.95
N ARG A 83 3.79 16.92 -1.77
CA ARG A 83 3.84 17.56 -0.45
C ARG A 83 2.73 17.06 0.46
N THR A 84 1.49 17.01 -0.02
CA THR A 84 0.33 16.54 0.76
C THR A 84 0.51 15.08 1.16
N LEU A 85 0.94 14.23 0.23
CA LEU A 85 1.24 12.82 0.48
C LEU A 85 2.35 12.65 1.52
N ALA A 86 3.46 13.38 1.40
CA ALA A 86 4.57 13.29 2.34
C ALA A 86 4.14 13.63 3.79
N VAL A 87 3.28 14.64 3.97
CA VAL A 87 2.75 15.00 5.29
C VAL A 87 1.74 13.97 5.79
N ALA A 88 0.80 13.54 4.94
CA ALA A 88 -0.25 12.60 5.31
C ALA A 88 0.33 11.24 5.74
N VAL A 89 1.29 10.73 4.97
CA VAL A 89 1.98 9.47 5.25
C VAL A 89 2.80 9.59 6.54
N TYR A 90 3.58 10.66 6.70
CA TYR A 90 4.32 10.89 7.94
C TYR A 90 3.40 10.92 9.17
N ASN A 91 2.27 11.65 9.09
CA ASN A 91 1.31 11.71 10.17
C ASN A 91 0.65 10.36 10.46
N HIS A 92 0.33 9.58 9.42
CA HIS A 92 -0.22 8.24 9.58
C HIS A 92 0.73 7.32 10.36
N TYR A 93 1.99 7.23 9.94
CA TYR A 93 2.95 6.36 10.62
C TYR A 93 3.40 6.90 11.98
N LYS A 94 3.42 8.22 12.17
CA LYS A 94 3.60 8.81 13.51
C LYS A 94 2.45 8.43 14.45
N ARG A 95 1.21 8.43 13.97
CA ARG A 95 0.05 7.93 14.73
C ARG A 95 0.19 6.44 15.07
N VAL A 96 0.67 5.63 14.12
CA VAL A 96 0.94 4.20 14.37
C VAL A 96 2.03 4.00 15.43
N GLN A 97 3.11 4.80 15.40
CA GLN A 97 4.23 4.72 16.35
C GLN A 97 3.83 5.13 17.77
N MET A 98 3.08 6.22 17.93
CA MET A 98 2.63 6.69 19.24
C MET A 98 1.56 5.77 19.85
N GLY A 99 1.03 4.82 19.07
CA GLY A 99 -0.06 3.96 19.49
C GLY A 99 -1.31 4.74 19.90
N THR A 100 -2.28 4.02 20.46
CA THR A 100 -3.31 4.61 21.31
C THR A 100 -2.73 4.86 22.70
N GLU A 101 -1.77 5.79 22.81
CA GLU A 101 -1.42 6.34 24.13
C GLU A 101 -2.65 7.03 24.74
N ASP A 102 -2.87 6.83 26.04
CA ASP A 102 -4.00 7.30 26.88
C ASP A 102 -4.13 8.84 26.90
N GLY A 103 -4.53 9.42 25.78
CA GLY A 103 -5.03 10.79 25.69
C GLY A 103 -6.53 10.78 25.39
N ASP A 104 -7.26 11.76 25.90
CA ASP A 104 -8.69 11.99 25.61
C ASP A 104 -8.98 12.26 24.11
N VAL A 105 -7.97 12.27 23.25
CA VAL A 105 -8.06 12.68 21.84
C VAL A 105 -7.78 11.49 20.93
N GLU A 106 -8.82 10.97 20.29
CA GLU A 106 -8.71 9.96 19.25
C GLU A 106 -8.14 10.57 17.96
N LEU A 107 -6.98 10.08 17.52
CA LEU A 107 -6.37 10.48 16.25
C LEU A 107 -7.00 9.71 15.09
N GLN A 108 -7.60 10.44 14.16
CA GLN A 108 -8.15 9.85 12.96
C GLN A 108 -7.07 9.39 11.97
N LYS A 109 -7.40 8.31 11.26
CA LYS A 109 -6.60 7.72 10.20
C LYS A 109 -6.49 8.68 9.01
N SER A 110 -5.28 8.86 8.47
CA SER A 110 -5.00 9.79 7.37
C SER A 110 -5.17 9.13 5.99
N ASN A 111 -6.28 8.42 5.76
CA ASN A 111 -6.55 7.84 4.45
C ASN A 111 -6.64 8.94 3.38
N ILE A 112 -6.23 8.59 2.17
CA ILE A 112 -5.96 9.55 1.10
C ILE A 112 -6.87 9.29 -0.10
N LEU A 113 -7.42 10.34 -0.69
CA LEU A 113 -8.09 10.33 -1.99
C LEU A 113 -7.26 11.12 -3.00
N LEU A 114 -6.74 10.44 -4.02
CA LEU A 114 -6.02 11.00 -5.15
C LEU A 114 -6.96 11.21 -6.35
N LEU A 115 -7.15 12.48 -6.72
CA LEU A 115 -7.95 12.89 -7.87
C LEU A 115 -7.03 13.24 -9.03
N GLY A 116 -7.34 12.79 -10.25
CA GLY A 116 -6.71 13.34 -11.44
C GLY A 116 -6.59 12.36 -12.60
N PRO A 117 -6.13 12.82 -13.76
CA PRO A 117 -6.20 12.04 -14.99
C PRO A 117 -5.43 10.72 -14.94
N THR A 118 -5.77 9.80 -15.85
CA THR A 118 -5.03 8.56 -16.03
C THR A 118 -3.62 8.86 -16.57
N GLY A 119 -2.64 8.03 -16.18
CA GLY A 119 -1.26 8.19 -16.64
C GLY A 119 -0.45 9.33 -15.99
N CYS A 120 -1.00 10.05 -14.99
CA CYS A 120 -0.28 11.13 -14.30
C CYS A 120 0.50 10.69 -13.04
N GLY A 121 0.68 9.38 -12.83
CA GLY A 121 1.54 8.86 -11.77
C GLY A 121 0.88 8.57 -10.41
N LYS A 122 -0.46 8.53 -10.30
CA LYS A 122 -1.16 8.19 -9.04
C LYS A 122 -0.67 6.88 -8.41
N THR A 123 -0.69 5.80 -9.18
CA THR A 123 -0.21 4.47 -8.74
C THR A 123 1.29 4.50 -8.42
N LEU A 124 2.09 5.21 -9.22
CA LEU A 124 3.54 5.34 -9.02
C LEU A 124 3.86 6.10 -7.72
N LEU A 125 3.09 7.13 -7.37
CA LEU A 125 3.20 7.85 -6.10
C LEU A 125 2.97 6.89 -4.93
N ALA A 126 1.86 6.14 -4.94
CA ALA A 126 1.54 5.17 -3.89
C ALA A 126 2.62 4.07 -3.75
N GLN A 127 3.05 3.48 -4.87
CA GLN A 127 4.14 2.49 -4.89
C GLN A 127 5.46 3.05 -4.37
N THR A 128 5.78 4.30 -4.69
CA THR A 128 7.03 4.93 -4.25
C THR A 128 7.00 5.23 -2.76
N LEU A 129 5.86 5.65 -2.22
CA LEU A 129 5.67 5.82 -0.77
C LEU A 129 5.90 4.51 -0.02
N ALA A 130 5.32 3.40 -0.50
CA ALA A 130 5.53 2.10 0.13
C ALA A 130 7.00 1.66 0.10
N ARG A 131 7.71 1.90 -1.01
CA ARG A 131 9.15 1.64 -1.13
C ARG A 131 9.99 2.50 -0.19
N ILE A 132 9.65 3.78 -0.03
CA ILE A 132 10.36 4.71 0.88
C ILE A 132 10.25 4.22 2.33
N LEU A 133 9.07 3.75 2.72
CA LEU A 133 8.77 3.32 4.08
C LEU A 133 9.10 1.86 4.35
N ASN A 134 9.45 1.08 3.32
CA ASN A 134 9.70 -0.35 3.41
C ASN A 134 8.53 -1.15 4.03
N VAL A 135 7.31 -0.83 3.59
CA VAL A 135 6.07 -1.47 4.05
C VAL A 135 5.43 -2.34 2.96
N PRO A 136 4.67 -3.40 3.32
CA PRO A 136 3.90 -4.17 2.37
C PRO A 136 2.94 -3.28 1.56
N PHE A 137 2.76 -3.62 0.29
CA PHE A 137 1.93 -2.84 -0.62
C PHE A 137 1.03 -3.74 -1.45
N ALA A 138 -0.27 -3.41 -1.49
CA ALA A 138 -1.24 -4.09 -2.33
C ALA A 138 -1.97 -3.09 -3.23
N ILE A 139 -2.24 -3.52 -4.46
CA ILE A 139 -3.09 -2.80 -5.41
C ILE A 139 -4.39 -3.57 -5.60
N ALA A 140 -5.51 -2.86 -5.57
CA ALA A 140 -6.81 -3.36 -5.95
C ALA A 140 -7.51 -2.38 -6.89
N ASP A 141 -8.38 -2.91 -7.75
CA ASP A 141 -9.24 -2.13 -8.63
C ASP A 141 -10.66 -2.14 -8.05
N ALA A 142 -11.25 -0.96 -7.81
CA ALA A 142 -12.60 -0.86 -7.26
C ALA A 142 -13.68 -1.49 -8.17
N THR A 143 -13.46 -1.56 -9.49
CA THR A 143 -14.42 -2.13 -10.44
C THR A 143 -14.51 -3.65 -10.38
N ALA A 144 -13.47 -4.31 -9.89
CA ALA A 144 -13.45 -5.77 -9.73
C ALA A 144 -14.19 -6.24 -8.47
N LEU A 145 -14.47 -5.32 -7.55
CA LEU A 145 -15.12 -5.60 -6.27
C LEU A 145 -16.64 -5.72 -6.43
N THR A 146 -17.23 -6.61 -5.65
CA THR A 146 -18.69 -6.74 -5.56
C THR A 146 -19.15 -6.82 -4.12
N GLU A 147 -20.41 -6.45 -3.87
CA GLU A 147 -21.03 -6.67 -2.56
C GLU A 147 -20.99 -8.16 -2.19
N ALA A 148 -20.80 -8.44 -0.89
CA ALA A 148 -20.75 -9.80 -0.37
C ALA A 148 -21.98 -10.62 -0.83
N GLY A 149 -21.73 -11.76 -1.46
CA GLY A 149 -22.78 -12.64 -2.00
C GLY A 149 -23.09 -12.44 -3.49
N TYR A 150 -22.41 -11.53 -4.18
CA TYR A 150 -22.48 -11.37 -5.63
C TYR A 150 -21.27 -11.99 -6.35
N VAL A 151 -21.31 -12.05 -7.68
CA VAL A 151 -20.24 -12.61 -8.53
C VAL A 151 -19.17 -11.54 -8.76
N GLY A 152 -18.03 -11.64 -8.05
CA GLY A 152 -16.88 -10.75 -8.19
C GLY A 152 -15.83 -10.97 -7.09
N GLU A 153 -14.84 -10.08 -6.98
CA GLU A 153 -13.82 -10.11 -5.93
C GLU A 153 -14.40 -9.56 -4.61
N ASP A 154 -14.21 -10.28 -3.50
CA ASP A 154 -14.59 -9.77 -2.17
C ASP A 154 -13.53 -8.77 -1.68
N VAL A 155 -13.96 -7.79 -0.88
CA VAL A 155 -13.08 -6.79 -0.26
C VAL A 155 -12.01 -7.46 0.62
N GLU A 156 -12.32 -8.63 1.21
CA GLU A 156 -11.37 -9.45 1.98
C GLU A 156 -10.16 -9.92 1.14
N ASN A 157 -10.30 -10.09 -0.19
CA ASN A 157 -9.17 -10.49 -1.05
C ASN A 157 -8.11 -9.39 -1.19
N ILE A 158 -8.47 -8.11 -1.00
CA ILE A 158 -7.50 -7.01 -0.97
C ILE A 158 -6.53 -7.21 0.21
N LEU A 159 -7.06 -7.63 1.36
CA LEU A 159 -6.26 -7.93 2.55
C LEU A 159 -5.37 -9.15 2.33
N LEU A 160 -5.88 -10.18 1.63
CA LEU A 160 -5.06 -11.35 1.25
C LEU A 160 -3.85 -10.94 0.40
N LYS A 161 -4.04 -10.07 -0.60
CA LYS A 161 -2.95 -9.54 -1.43
C LYS A 161 -1.90 -8.80 -0.58
N LEU A 162 -2.33 -8.05 0.44
CA LEU A 162 -1.42 -7.36 1.34
C LEU A 162 -0.65 -8.33 2.25
N ILE A 163 -1.33 -9.35 2.79
CA ILE A 163 -0.73 -10.42 3.59
C ILE A 163 0.32 -11.18 2.76
N GLN A 164 0.01 -11.49 1.50
CA GLN A 164 0.97 -12.12 0.58
C GLN A 164 2.18 -11.21 0.32
N ALA A 165 1.97 -9.91 0.14
CA ALA A 165 3.06 -8.92 -0.01
C ALA A 165 3.88 -8.73 1.28
N ALA A 166 3.38 -9.22 2.42
CA ALA A 166 4.05 -9.25 3.70
C ALA A 166 4.66 -10.63 4.02
N ASP A 167 4.75 -11.54 3.04
CA ASP A 167 5.24 -12.91 3.23
C ASP A 167 4.48 -13.67 4.35
N PHE A 168 3.18 -13.41 4.46
CA PHE A 168 2.27 -13.94 5.48
C PHE A 168 2.53 -13.45 6.91
N ASP A 169 3.37 -12.44 7.11
CA ASP A 169 3.49 -11.74 8.39
C ASP A 169 2.32 -10.76 8.58
N ILE A 170 1.40 -11.14 9.48
CA ILE A 170 0.23 -10.34 9.85
C ILE A 170 0.63 -8.99 10.44
N LYS A 171 1.63 -8.94 11.34
CA LYS A 171 2.02 -7.68 12.01
C LYS A 171 2.62 -6.70 11.03
N LYS A 172 3.41 -7.20 10.08
CA LYS A 172 3.92 -6.36 8.99
C LYS A 172 2.79 -5.91 8.06
N ALA A 173 1.84 -6.78 7.71
CA ALA A 173 0.68 -6.45 6.89
C ALA A 173 -0.22 -5.36 7.52
N GLU A 174 -0.42 -5.38 8.85
CA GLU A 174 -1.20 -4.37 9.59
C GLU A 174 -0.64 -2.94 9.46
N THR A 175 0.62 -2.78 9.05
CA THR A 175 1.29 -1.49 8.80
C THR A 175 1.46 -1.16 7.31
N GLY A 176 0.90 -1.99 6.44
CA GLY A 176 1.02 -1.86 4.99
C GLY A 176 0.21 -0.71 4.39
N ILE A 177 0.37 -0.54 3.07
CA ILE A 177 -0.36 0.43 2.26
C ILE A 177 -1.23 -0.34 1.24
N ILE A 178 -2.51 0.00 1.18
CA ILE A 178 -3.44 -0.48 0.14
C ILE A 178 -3.76 0.69 -0.80
N TYR A 179 -3.49 0.52 -2.09
CA TYR A 179 -3.94 1.42 -3.14
C TYR A 179 -5.18 0.84 -3.85
N ILE A 180 -6.28 1.60 -3.86
CA ILE A 180 -7.53 1.22 -4.55
C ILE A 180 -7.71 2.16 -5.73
N ASP A 181 -7.56 1.66 -6.96
CA ASP A 181 -7.76 2.45 -8.18
C ASP A 181 -9.23 2.47 -8.62
N GLU A 182 -9.55 3.35 -9.57
CA GLU A 182 -10.87 3.47 -10.20
C GLU A 182 -12.06 3.69 -9.25
N VAL A 183 -11.82 4.34 -8.10
CA VAL A 183 -12.88 4.65 -7.11
C VAL A 183 -13.96 5.58 -7.68
N ASP A 184 -13.67 6.34 -8.75
CA ASP A 184 -14.67 7.13 -9.45
C ASP A 184 -15.72 6.29 -10.20
N LYS A 185 -15.46 5.00 -10.47
CA LYS A 185 -16.38 4.12 -11.21
C LYS A 185 -17.46 3.49 -10.34
N ILE A 186 -17.22 3.40 -9.03
CA ILE A 186 -18.22 2.93 -8.05
C ILE A 186 -19.11 4.06 -7.53
N ALA A 187 -18.85 5.31 -7.95
CA ALA A 187 -19.72 6.45 -7.67
C ALA A 187 -21.02 6.34 -8.48
N ARG A 188 -22.15 6.66 -7.84
CA ARG A 188 -23.47 6.62 -8.49
C ARG A 188 -23.58 7.72 -9.54
N LYS A 189 -24.11 7.39 -10.72
CA LYS A 189 -24.50 8.43 -11.69
C LYS A 189 -25.76 9.16 -11.20
N ALA A 190 -25.62 10.46 -10.95
CA ALA A 190 -26.70 11.33 -10.44
C ALA A 190 -27.96 11.38 -11.33
N ASP A 191 -27.87 10.99 -12.60
CA ASP A 191 -28.94 11.19 -13.60
C ASP A 191 -30.06 10.14 -13.61
N ASN A 192 -30.02 9.10 -12.77
CA ASN A 192 -31.14 8.14 -12.66
C ASN A 192 -31.59 7.91 -11.21
N PRO A 193 -32.76 8.43 -10.81
CA PRO A 193 -33.44 8.06 -9.57
C PRO A 193 -34.18 6.73 -9.76
N SER A 194 -33.53 5.69 -10.30
CA SER A 194 -34.12 4.36 -10.30
C SER A 194 -34.12 3.83 -8.86
N ILE A 195 -35.32 3.62 -8.34
CA ILE A 195 -35.64 3.08 -7.01
C ILE A 195 -35.17 1.61 -6.86
N THR A 196 -34.75 0.96 -7.95
CA THR A 196 -34.07 -0.34 -7.88
C THR A 196 -32.76 -0.16 -7.13
N ARG A 197 -32.68 -0.79 -5.95
CA ARG A 197 -31.50 -0.89 -5.09
C ARG A 197 -30.24 -0.98 -5.97
N ASP A 198 -29.38 0.04 -5.91
CA ASP A 198 -28.14 0.04 -6.69
C ASP A 198 -27.17 -0.92 -6.00
N VAL A 199 -27.25 -2.19 -6.39
CA VAL A 199 -26.55 -3.29 -5.72
C VAL A 199 -25.05 -3.31 -6.08
N SER A 200 -24.59 -2.45 -6.99
CA SER A 200 -23.23 -2.52 -7.52
C SER A 200 -22.29 -1.47 -6.92
N GLY A 201 -22.51 -0.17 -7.18
CA GLY A 201 -21.56 0.88 -6.78
C GLY A 201 -21.60 1.21 -5.28
N GLU A 202 -22.79 1.50 -4.74
CA GLU A 202 -22.96 1.86 -3.33
C GLU A 202 -22.63 0.68 -2.41
N GLY A 203 -23.05 -0.54 -2.78
CA GLY A 203 -22.71 -1.77 -2.06
C GLY A 203 -21.19 -1.96 -1.91
N VAL A 204 -20.41 -1.65 -2.95
CA VAL A 204 -18.94 -1.69 -2.89
C VAL A 204 -18.38 -0.59 -1.98
N GLN A 205 -18.90 0.64 -2.07
CA GLN A 205 -18.50 1.72 -1.15
C GLN A 205 -18.74 1.32 0.32
N GLN A 206 -19.89 0.72 0.62
CA GLN A 206 -20.25 0.22 1.96
C GLN A 206 -19.36 -0.97 2.40
N ALA A 207 -19.01 -1.86 1.48
CA ALA A 207 -18.10 -2.97 1.79
C ALA A 207 -16.68 -2.46 2.10
N LEU A 208 -16.19 -1.46 1.35
CA LEU A 208 -14.90 -0.82 1.61
C LEU A 208 -14.85 -0.07 2.94
N LEU A 209 -15.97 0.51 3.40
CA LEU A 209 -16.03 1.15 4.72
C LEU A 209 -15.57 0.20 5.82
N LYS A 210 -15.99 -1.06 5.81
CA LYS A 210 -15.63 -2.05 6.85
C LYS A 210 -14.12 -2.14 7.08
N ILE A 211 -13.32 -2.10 6.01
CA ILE A 211 -11.86 -2.18 6.10
C ILE A 211 -11.21 -0.80 6.32
N LEU A 212 -11.84 0.30 5.87
CA LEU A 212 -11.34 1.66 6.07
C LEU A 212 -11.45 2.13 7.53
N GLU A 213 -12.49 1.70 8.25
CA GLU A 213 -12.81 2.13 9.61
C GLU A 213 -11.88 1.56 10.68
N GLY A 214 -11.24 0.42 10.40
CA GLY A 214 -10.52 -0.36 11.40
C GLY A 214 -11.40 -1.49 11.92
N THR A 215 -11.20 -2.69 11.38
CA THR A 215 -11.91 -3.89 11.82
C THR A 215 -10.94 -5.07 11.87
N VAL A 216 -11.28 -6.07 12.68
CA VAL A 216 -10.61 -7.37 12.65
C VAL A 216 -11.30 -8.22 11.59
N ALA A 217 -10.66 -8.32 10.42
CA ALA A 217 -11.16 -9.07 9.29
C ALA A 217 -10.63 -10.51 9.28
N SER A 218 -11.47 -11.46 8.88
CA SER A 218 -11.10 -12.87 8.73
C SER A 218 -10.90 -13.21 7.25
N VAL A 219 -9.67 -13.51 6.85
CA VAL A 219 -9.25 -13.67 5.45
C VAL A 219 -8.94 -15.15 5.15
N PRO A 220 -9.48 -15.75 4.08
CA PRO A 220 -9.16 -17.13 3.70
C PRO A 220 -7.77 -17.23 3.03
N PRO A 221 -6.89 -18.16 3.42
CA PRO A 221 -5.48 -18.19 2.99
C PRO A 221 -5.25 -18.56 1.52
N GLN A 222 -6.19 -19.23 0.85
CA GLN A 222 -6.05 -19.63 -0.57
C GLN A 222 -6.87 -18.77 -1.55
N GLY A 223 -7.61 -17.76 -1.05
CA GLY A 223 -8.62 -17.07 -1.86
C GLY A 223 -9.77 -17.99 -2.29
N GLY A 224 -10.93 -17.43 -2.61
CA GLY A 224 -12.09 -18.20 -3.09
C GLY A 224 -13.13 -18.56 -2.00
N ARG A 225 -14.08 -19.44 -2.36
CA ARG A 225 -15.27 -19.72 -1.54
C ARG A 225 -14.92 -20.43 -0.22
N LYS A 226 -15.52 -19.97 0.88
CA LYS A 226 -15.31 -20.45 2.26
C LYS A 226 -15.52 -21.97 2.36
N HIS A 227 -14.44 -22.73 2.58
CA HIS A 227 -14.52 -24.15 2.93
C HIS A 227 -14.66 -24.29 4.47
N PRO A 228 -15.54 -25.18 4.98
CA PRO A 228 -15.88 -25.25 6.42
C PRO A 228 -14.72 -25.59 7.38
N HIS A 229 -13.61 -26.13 6.87
CA HIS A 229 -12.46 -26.59 7.66
C HIS A 229 -11.18 -25.80 7.39
N GLN A 230 -11.27 -24.67 6.70
CA GLN A 230 -10.11 -23.84 6.40
C GLN A 230 -9.83 -22.88 7.56
N GLU A 231 -8.58 -22.84 8.03
CA GLU A 231 -8.14 -21.85 9.01
C GLU A 231 -8.11 -20.46 8.35
N PHE A 232 -8.69 -19.47 9.03
CA PHE A 232 -8.72 -18.08 8.57
C PHE A 232 -7.57 -17.30 9.19
N LEU A 233 -6.99 -16.38 8.41
CA LEU A 233 -6.04 -15.40 8.89
C LEU A 233 -6.81 -14.20 9.46
N SER A 234 -6.50 -13.80 10.68
CA SER A 234 -7.10 -12.62 11.30
C SER A 234 -6.16 -11.43 11.12
N ILE A 235 -6.67 -10.30 10.62
CA ILE A 235 -5.88 -9.07 10.40
C ILE A 235 -6.64 -7.83 10.88
N ASP A 236 -5.97 -6.95 11.62
CA ASP A 236 -6.51 -5.65 12.04
C ASP A 236 -6.23 -4.55 11.00
N THR A 237 -7.27 -3.93 10.46
CA THR A 237 -7.12 -2.89 9.43
C THR A 237 -6.93 -1.47 9.99
N THR A 238 -6.90 -1.29 11.31
CA THR A 238 -6.79 0.02 11.98
C THR A 238 -5.55 0.80 11.53
N ASN A 239 -4.41 0.11 11.35
CA ASN A 239 -3.13 0.74 11.03
C ASN A 239 -2.71 0.66 9.55
N ILE A 240 -3.48 -0.02 8.71
CA ILE A 240 -3.23 -0.14 7.27
C ILE A 240 -3.56 1.19 6.59
N LEU A 241 -2.64 1.86 5.90
CA LEU A 241 -2.96 3.10 5.18
C LEU A 241 -3.72 2.80 3.87
N PHE A 242 -4.84 3.48 3.65
CA PHE A 242 -5.57 3.40 2.38
C PHE A 242 -5.34 4.64 1.52
N ILE A 243 -5.01 4.40 0.25
CA ILE A 243 -4.90 5.43 -0.78
C ILE A 243 -5.87 5.07 -1.91
N CYS A 244 -6.97 5.81 -2.01
CA CYS A 244 -7.97 5.68 -3.05
C CYS A 244 -7.62 6.59 -4.23
N GLY A 245 -7.63 6.07 -5.45
CA GLY A 245 -7.35 6.82 -6.68
C GLY A 245 -8.54 6.80 -7.63
N GLY A 246 -8.72 7.90 -8.38
CA GLY A 246 -9.72 7.94 -9.44
C GLY A 246 -9.48 9.07 -10.44
N ALA A 247 -10.07 8.94 -11.62
CA ALA A 247 -10.00 9.98 -12.66
C ALA A 247 -10.99 11.12 -12.42
N PHE A 248 -12.15 10.80 -11.84
CA PHE A 248 -13.22 11.75 -11.54
C PHE A 248 -13.64 12.61 -12.73
N ALA A 249 -13.85 11.96 -13.88
CA ALA A 249 -14.21 12.63 -15.12
C ALA A 249 -15.53 13.43 -14.96
N GLY A 250 -15.47 14.73 -15.20
CA GLY A 250 -16.62 15.63 -15.07
C GLY A 250 -16.79 16.28 -13.69
N LEU A 251 -15.97 15.93 -12.70
CA LEU A 251 -15.94 16.60 -11.39
C LEU A 251 -15.57 18.08 -11.51
N ASP A 252 -14.70 18.42 -12.48
CA ASP A 252 -14.33 19.79 -12.84
C ASP A 252 -15.56 20.66 -13.19
N LYS A 253 -16.59 20.08 -13.84
CA LYS A 253 -17.85 20.78 -14.13
C LYS A 253 -18.68 21.04 -12.88
N ILE A 254 -18.69 20.12 -11.93
CA ILE A 254 -19.41 20.26 -10.65
C ILE A 254 -18.76 21.39 -9.84
N ILE A 255 -17.44 21.33 -9.70
CA ILE A 255 -16.64 22.35 -9.03
C ILE A 255 -16.81 23.72 -9.73
N GLY A 256 -16.76 23.74 -11.07
CA GLY A 256 -16.93 24.93 -11.87
C GLY A 256 -18.30 25.60 -11.65
N LYS A 257 -19.38 24.83 -11.57
CA LYS A 257 -20.72 25.35 -11.24
C LYS A 257 -20.75 25.99 -9.85
N ARG A 258 -20.17 25.33 -8.84
CA ARG A 258 -20.12 25.87 -7.48
C ARG A 258 -19.35 27.19 -7.39
N ILE A 259 -18.17 27.26 -8.02
CA ILE A 259 -17.31 28.45 -7.98
C ILE A 259 -17.85 29.57 -8.89
N GLY A 260 -18.97 29.35 -9.58
CA GLY A 260 -19.60 30.36 -10.44
C GLY A 260 -18.95 30.51 -11.82
N LYS A 261 -18.15 29.54 -12.27
CA LYS A 261 -17.59 29.48 -13.64
C LYS A 261 -18.61 28.93 -14.66
N SER A 262 -19.88 29.30 -14.52
CA SER A 262 -20.96 28.87 -15.40
C SER A 262 -20.96 29.72 -16.68
N ALA A 263 -20.56 29.11 -17.81
CA ALA A 263 -20.68 29.73 -19.13
C ALA A 263 -22.14 29.69 -19.61
N VAL A 264 -23.01 30.56 -19.06
CA VAL A 264 -24.34 30.79 -19.62
C VAL A 264 -24.64 32.29 -19.61
N GLY A 265 -24.39 32.93 -20.75
CA GLY A 265 -24.72 34.33 -21.01
C GLY A 265 -24.22 34.76 -22.39
N PHE A 266 -24.98 35.60 -23.11
CA PHE A 266 -24.68 36.11 -24.46
C PHE A 266 -23.40 36.98 -24.57
N GLY A 267 -22.58 37.04 -23.52
CA GLY A 267 -21.29 37.74 -23.47
C GLY A 267 -20.25 37.04 -22.57
N ALA A 268 -20.44 35.76 -22.25
CA ALA A 268 -19.44 35.00 -21.50
C ALA A 268 -18.20 34.80 -22.38
N GLU A 269 -17.03 35.22 -21.90
CA GLU A 269 -15.75 34.86 -22.52
C GLU A 269 -15.70 33.34 -22.64
N VAL A 270 -15.82 32.84 -23.88
CA VAL A 270 -15.56 31.43 -24.20
C VAL A 270 -14.07 31.22 -24.02
N ARG A 271 -13.62 31.11 -22.78
CA ARG A 271 -12.26 30.69 -22.48
C ARG A 271 -12.14 29.27 -22.98
N SER A 272 -11.27 29.08 -23.96
CA SER A 272 -10.96 27.78 -24.54
C SER A 272 -10.64 26.82 -23.39
N LYS A 273 -11.49 25.80 -23.22
CA LYS A 273 -11.31 24.70 -22.26
C LYS A 273 -9.90 24.16 -22.39
N SER A 274 -9.01 24.60 -21.51
CA SER A 274 -7.66 24.04 -21.42
C SER A 274 -7.67 22.95 -20.36
N SER A 275 -6.92 21.87 -20.58
CA SER A 275 -6.71 20.79 -19.59
C SER A 275 -6.10 21.30 -18.28
N ILE A 276 -5.44 22.47 -18.32
CA ILE A 276 -4.87 23.17 -17.18
C ILE A 276 -5.97 23.68 -16.25
N GLU A 277 -7.04 24.29 -16.79
CA GLU A 277 -8.17 24.77 -15.99
C GLU A 277 -8.87 23.62 -15.23
N SER A 278 -9.01 22.43 -15.83
CA SER A 278 -9.60 21.28 -15.15
C SER A 278 -8.75 20.83 -13.95
N SER A 279 -7.41 20.86 -14.07
CA SER A 279 -6.52 20.46 -12.97
C SER A 279 -6.56 21.46 -11.81
N GLU A 280 -6.58 22.76 -12.10
CA GLU A 280 -6.76 23.81 -11.09
C GLU A 280 -8.11 23.74 -10.37
N LEU A 281 -9.16 23.29 -11.08
CA LEU A 281 -10.46 23.07 -10.48
C LEU A 281 -10.43 21.88 -9.52
N LEU A 282 -9.81 20.77 -9.90
CA LEU A 282 -9.68 19.59 -9.02
C LEU A 282 -8.95 19.92 -7.71
N ALA A 283 -7.97 20.83 -7.71
CA ALA A 283 -7.30 21.28 -6.49
C ALA A 283 -8.23 22.05 -5.52
N LYS A 284 -9.39 22.53 -5.99
CA LYS A 284 -10.40 23.26 -5.20
C LYS A 284 -11.59 22.40 -4.78
N VAL A 285 -11.50 21.08 -4.97
CA VAL A 285 -12.54 20.14 -4.57
C VAL A 285 -12.91 20.30 -3.09
N MET A 286 -14.20 20.16 -2.78
CA MET A 286 -14.68 20.00 -1.40
C MET A 286 -15.55 18.74 -1.31
N PRO A 287 -15.82 18.21 -0.10
CA PRO A 287 -16.65 17.03 0.11
C PRO A 287 -18.03 17.09 -0.57
N GLU A 288 -18.67 18.26 -0.61
CA GLU A 288 -19.95 18.47 -1.30
C GLU A 288 -19.87 18.20 -2.82
N ASP A 289 -18.72 18.45 -3.47
CA ASP A 289 -18.53 18.16 -4.89
C ASP A 289 -18.47 16.65 -5.13
N LEU A 290 -17.80 15.92 -4.24
CA LEU A 290 -17.69 14.46 -4.27
C LEU A 290 -19.04 13.78 -3.99
N LEU A 291 -19.83 14.36 -3.08
CA LEU A 291 -21.21 13.94 -2.84
C LEU A 291 -22.07 14.13 -4.10
N ASN A 292 -22.01 15.33 -4.70
CA ASN A 292 -22.71 15.62 -5.94
C ASN A 292 -22.22 14.77 -7.13
N PHE A 293 -20.97 14.30 -7.07
CA PHE A 293 -20.39 13.37 -8.06
C PHE A 293 -20.96 11.95 -7.91
N GLY A 294 -21.36 11.55 -6.70
CA GLY A 294 -22.00 10.25 -6.44
C GLY A 294 -21.28 9.36 -5.43
N LEU A 295 -20.33 9.88 -4.67
CA LEU A 295 -19.78 9.18 -3.50
C LEU A 295 -20.68 9.39 -2.28
N ILE A 296 -20.81 8.36 -1.44
CA ILE A 296 -21.61 8.47 -0.20
C ILE A 296 -20.88 9.30 0.87
N PRO A 297 -21.61 10.06 1.72
CA PRO A 297 -21.01 10.88 2.77
C PRO A 297 -20.08 10.11 3.72
N GLU A 298 -20.46 8.89 4.09
CA GLU A 298 -19.71 8.02 5.00
C GLU A 298 -18.33 7.67 4.42
N PHE A 299 -18.29 7.35 3.12
CA PHE A 299 -17.06 7.00 2.41
C PHE A 299 -16.13 8.22 2.27
N ILE A 300 -16.69 9.39 1.95
CA ILE A 300 -15.92 10.65 1.92
C ILE A 300 -15.37 10.98 3.32
N GLY A 301 -16.16 10.77 4.37
CA GLY A 301 -15.75 10.99 5.76
C GLY A 301 -14.57 10.11 6.21
N ARG A 302 -14.34 8.96 5.56
CA ARG A 302 -13.17 8.09 5.82
C ARG A 302 -11.94 8.42 4.98
N LEU A 303 -11.99 9.46 4.13
CA LEU A 303 -10.90 9.93 3.27
C LEU A 303 -10.57 11.41 3.55
N PRO A 304 -10.05 11.75 4.75
CA PRO A 304 -9.85 13.14 5.17
C PRO A 304 -8.78 13.89 4.38
N VAL A 305 -7.83 13.18 3.76
CA VAL A 305 -6.77 13.80 2.95
C VAL A 305 -7.17 13.68 1.48
N ILE A 306 -7.53 14.80 0.86
CA ILE A 306 -7.81 14.86 -0.58
C ILE A 306 -6.67 15.58 -1.27
N SER A 307 -6.15 15.01 -2.37
CA SER A 307 -5.08 15.62 -3.14
C SER A 307 -5.29 15.40 -4.64
N ALA A 308 -4.99 16.43 -5.43
CA ALA A 308 -5.15 16.38 -6.88
C ALA A 308 -3.79 16.29 -7.58
N VAL A 309 -3.69 15.39 -8.56
CA VAL A 309 -2.63 15.39 -9.57
C VAL A 309 -3.13 16.07 -10.85
N HIS A 310 -2.26 16.82 -11.50
CA HIS A 310 -2.59 17.59 -12.69
C HIS A 310 -2.18 16.87 -13.98
N GLN A 311 -2.78 17.31 -15.08
CA GLN A 311 -2.45 16.83 -16.42
C GLN A 311 -1.00 17.18 -16.79
N LEU A 312 -0.23 16.15 -17.15
CA LEU A 312 1.15 16.30 -17.64
C LEU A 312 1.19 17.11 -18.94
N GLN A 313 2.13 18.05 -19.00
CA GLN A 313 2.48 18.83 -20.18
C GLN A 313 3.59 18.15 -20.98
N ARG A 314 3.88 18.69 -22.17
CA ARG A 314 4.96 18.18 -23.03
C ARG A 314 6.30 18.18 -22.31
N GLU A 315 6.59 19.26 -21.58
CA GLU A 315 7.82 19.45 -20.83
C GLU A 315 7.94 18.38 -19.73
N ASP A 316 6.85 18.10 -19.01
CA ASP A 316 6.81 17.03 -18.01
C ASP A 316 7.11 15.66 -18.63
N LEU A 317 6.51 15.35 -19.79
CA LEU A 317 6.75 14.08 -20.49
C LEU A 317 8.20 13.93 -20.93
N VAL A 318 8.82 15.00 -21.42
CA VAL A 318 10.26 15.00 -21.79
C VAL A 318 11.11 14.73 -20.55
N GLN A 319 10.81 15.39 -19.43
CA GLN A 319 11.52 15.15 -18.17
C GLN A 319 11.31 13.71 -17.67
N ILE A 320 10.10 13.16 -17.71
CA ILE A 320 9.81 11.77 -17.31
C ILE A 320 10.66 10.76 -18.10
N LEU A 321 10.92 11.04 -19.38
CA LEU A 321 11.74 10.15 -20.22
C LEU A 321 13.24 10.22 -19.89
N MET A 322 13.74 11.29 -19.26
CA MET A 322 15.17 11.53 -19.08
C MET A 322 15.65 11.58 -17.62
N GLU A 323 14.88 12.19 -16.72
CA GLU A 323 15.35 12.57 -15.38
C GLU A 323 15.16 11.48 -14.32
N PRO A 324 13.99 10.83 -14.17
CA PRO A 324 13.74 9.87 -13.09
C PRO A 324 14.75 8.71 -13.05
N LYS A 325 14.89 8.08 -11.89
CA LYS A 325 15.72 6.87 -11.75
C LYS A 325 15.23 5.70 -12.63
N ASN A 326 13.93 5.62 -12.84
CA ASN A 326 13.25 4.64 -13.69
C ASN A 326 12.92 5.19 -15.10
N ALA A 327 13.62 6.23 -15.57
CA ALA A 327 13.38 6.83 -16.88
C ALA A 327 13.58 5.82 -18.03
N LEU A 328 12.66 5.79 -19.00
CA LEU A 328 12.69 4.83 -20.12
C LEU A 328 13.97 4.93 -20.94
N VAL A 329 14.49 6.13 -21.18
CA VAL A 329 15.75 6.32 -21.93
C VAL A 329 16.91 5.62 -21.21
N LYS A 330 17.00 5.75 -19.89
CA LYS A 330 18.04 5.08 -19.09
C LYS A 330 17.88 3.56 -19.12
N GLN A 331 16.65 3.06 -19.10
CA GLN A 331 16.38 1.62 -19.21
C GLN A 331 16.84 1.07 -20.57
N TYR A 332 16.47 1.73 -21.69
CA TYR A 332 16.89 1.28 -23.02
C TYR A 332 18.40 1.39 -23.24
N GLN A 333 19.04 2.47 -22.77
CA GLN A 333 20.50 2.59 -22.78
C GLN A 333 21.17 1.44 -22.01
N ARG A 334 20.60 1.05 -20.86
CA ARG A 334 21.11 -0.09 -20.09
C ARG A 334 20.92 -1.41 -20.83
N PHE A 335 19.81 -1.61 -21.54
CA PHE A 335 19.57 -2.79 -22.36
C PHE A 335 20.56 -2.88 -23.54
N PHE A 336 20.76 -1.79 -24.29
CA PHE A 336 21.75 -1.76 -25.37
C PHE A 336 23.17 -1.98 -24.86
N GLY A 337 23.49 -1.49 -23.66
CA GLY A 337 24.74 -1.78 -22.98
C GLY A 337 25.00 -3.27 -22.71
N TYR A 338 23.96 -4.11 -22.54
CA TYR A 338 24.14 -5.56 -22.43
C TYR A 338 24.54 -6.20 -23.77
N ASP A 339 24.13 -5.60 -24.88
CA ASP A 339 24.46 -6.04 -26.23
C ASP A 339 25.71 -5.33 -26.79
N ASN A 340 26.39 -4.51 -25.97
CA ASN A 340 27.52 -3.65 -26.37
C ASN A 340 27.19 -2.73 -27.57
N ILE A 341 25.96 -2.23 -27.63
CA ILE A 341 25.50 -1.25 -28.61
C ILE A 341 25.54 0.13 -27.94
N GLU A 342 26.24 1.09 -28.56
CA GLU A 342 26.33 2.49 -28.09
C GLU A 342 25.11 3.34 -28.46
#